data_AF-A0A6P8B139-F1
#
_entry.id   AF-A0A6P8B139-F1
#
_cell.length_a   1.000
_cell.length_b   1.000
_cell.length_c   1.000
_cell.angle_alpha   90.00
_cell.angle_beta   90.00
_cell.angle_gamma   90.00
#
_symmetry.space_group_name_H-M   'P 1'
#
loop_
_entity.id
_entity.type
_entity.pdbx_description
1 polymer ?
#
loop_
_entity_poly.entity_id
_entity_poly.type
_entity_poly.pdbx_seq_one_letter_code
_entity_poly.pdbx_strand_id
1 'polypeptide(L)'
;MVDGATEINHLIIVCGHGIWKGGPQHGHNEAEWLIESYKRGETPTFIEHIKAGLEALANDRRAVLAFSGGPTWKETRLSEARSYGNLAAANDYFGCIPPSGETVEAHPLSPIPLSTRIILEEQALDSYYNVLFSIIAFWRRFQTWPEKLTVVSHAFKKARIVDAHCAAIGFPLEHVNYVGINPPNLPPWLLAAQDLPISTASPDNNVTTGTECDEKSAEEKANMMRGVAEVIGQWIEDPHGTGDALAGKRRARNPWGVSQKLFSSDDERARSGLETVFLVDGTEALSSTPTRIAWVER
;
A
#
# COMPACT_ATOMS: atom_id res chain seq x y z
N MET A 1 31.40 -12.07 22.99
CA MET A 1 30.80 -10.75 23.15
C MET A 1 29.63 -10.70 22.18
N VAL A 2 28.41 -10.79 22.69
CA VAL A 2 27.18 -10.78 21.88
C VAL A 2 26.65 -9.36 21.97
N ASP A 3 26.97 -8.53 20.98
CA ASP A 3 26.32 -7.23 20.86
C ASP A 3 24.91 -7.47 20.32
N GLY A 4 23.94 -7.44 21.23
CA GLY A 4 22.52 -7.65 20.97
C GLY A 4 21.86 -6.50 20.22
N ALA A 5 22.36 -6.17 19.03
CA ALA A 5 21.59 -5.39 18.07
C ALA A 5 20.47 -6.31 17.55
N THR A 6 19.25 -6.11 18.03
CA THR A 6 18.08 -6.77 17.43
C THR A 6 17.96 -6.32 15.98
N GLU A 7 18.25 -7.22 15.03
CA GLU A 7 18.17 -6.95 13.60
C GLU A 7 16.71 -6.60 13.23
N ILE A 8 16.54 -5.42 12.63
CA ILE A 8 15.27 -4.96 12.05
C ILE A 8 14.85 -5.95 10.96
N ASN A 9 13.68 -6.55 11.10
CA ASN A 9 13.21 -7.61 10.19
C ASN A 9 11.70 -7.58 9.91
N HIS A 10 10.97 -6.62 10.48
CA HIS A 10 9.51 -6.53 10.31
C HIS A 10 9.17 -5.20 9.62
N LEU A 11 8.52 -5.27 8.47
CA LEU A 11 8.02 -4.10 7.76
C LEU A 11 6.51 -3.96 7.97
N ILE A 12 6.10 -2.83 8.51
CA ILE A 12 4.70 -2.40 8.60
C ILE A 12 4.46 -1.43 7.44
N ILE A 13 3.38 -1.61 6.67
CA ILE A 13 3.05 -0.78 5.52
C ILE A 13 1.69 -0.16 5.75
N VAL A 14 1.61 1.17 5.79
CA VAL A 14 0.34 1.90 5.75
C VAL A 14 0.15 2.46 4.34
N CYS A 15 -0.84 1.91 3.62
CA CYS A 15 -1.15 2.36 2.27
C CYS A 15 -1.90 3.70 2.29
N GLY A 16 -1.45 4.64 1.47
CA GLY A 16 -2.12 5.91 1.23
C GLY A 16 -3.43 5.77 0.45
N HIS A 17 -4.37 6.68 0.72
CA HIS A 17 -5.64 6.81 -0.03
C HIS A 17 -6.05 8.26 -0.29
N GLY A 18 -5.22 9.23 0.09
CA GLY A 18 -5.48 10.67 0.02
C GLY A 18 -4.32 11.47 0.62
N ILE A 19 -4.34 12.79 0.44
CA ILE A 19 -3.26 13.68 0.88
C ILE A 19 -3.78 14.65 1.93
N TRP A 20 -3.19 14.66 3.12
CA TRP A 20 -3.39 15.75 4.07
C TRP A 20 -2.49 16.94 3.70
N LYS A 21 -3.07 18.11 3.41
CA LYS A 21 -2.36 19.33 2.99
C LYS A 21 -1.79 20.14 4.16
N GLY A 22 -2.06 19.73 5.40
CA GLY A 22 -1.85 20.56 6.57
C GLY A 22 -3.09 21.35 6.95
N GLY A 23 -3.17 21.75 8.22
CA GLY A 23 -4.22 22.63 8.72
C GLY A 23 -4.36 22.61 10.25
N PRO A 24 -5.08 23.58 10.83
CA PRO A 24 -5.17 23.77 12.28
C PRO A 24 -5.95 22.69 13.01
N GLN A 25 -6.70 21.85 12.30
CA GLN A 25 -7.46 20.74 12.88
C GLN A 25 -6.72 19.41 12.76
N HIS A 26 -5.45 19.43 12.36
CA HIS A 26 -4.56 18.26 12.37
C HIS A 26 -5.21 17.01 11.75
N GLY A 27 -5.86 17.18 10.60
CA GLY A 27 -6.50 16.11 9.84
C GLY A 27 -7.96 15.86 10.18
N HIS A 28 -8.51 16.41 11.26
CA HIS A 28 -9.91 16.19 11.66
C HIS A 28 -10.93 16.95 10.81
N ASN A 29 -10.49 17.90 9.99
CA ASN A 29 -11.33 18.57 9.00
C ASN A 29 -11.02 18.05 7.59
N GLU A 30 -12.02 17.46 6.92
CA GLU A 30 -11.88 16.95 5.55
C GLU A 30 -11.40 18.01 4.54
N ALA A 31 -11.68 19.31 4.76
CA ALA A 31 -11.21 20.38 3.87
C ALA A 31 -9.66 20.50 3.83
N GLU A 32 -8.98 19.97 4.85
CA GLU A 32 -7.52 19.87 4.90
C GLU A 32 -6.97 18.76 3.99
N TRP A 33 -7.84 17.93 3.41
CA TRP A 33 -7.43 16.78 2.59
C TRP A 33 -7.68 17.01 1.10
N LEU A 34 -6.90 16.35 0.26
CA LEU A 34 -7.21 16.05 -1.14
C LEU A 34 -7.58 14.57 -1.21
N ILE A 35 -8.85 14.32 -1.52
CA ILE A 35 -9.44 12.99 -1.64
C ILE A 35 -10.36 12.98 -2.85
N GLU A 36 -10.49 11.80 -3.46
CA GLU A 36 -11.45 11.58 -4.53
C GLU A 36 -12.88 11.79 -4.02
N SER A 37 -13.77 12.31 -4.86
CA SER A 37 -15.14 12.67 -4.46
C SER A 37 -15.93 11.49 -3.87
N TYR A 38 -15.68 10.28 -4.36
CA TYR A 38 -16.31 9.05 -3.88
C TYR A 38 -15.78 8.56 -2.52
N LYS A 39 -14.65 9.10 -2.04
CA LYS A 39 -14.05 8.81 -0.71
C LYS A 39 -14.45 9.83 0.35
N ARG A 40 -15.42 10.69 0.06
CA ARG A 40 -15.92 11.69 1.01
C ARG A 40 -16.38 11.00 2.30
N GLY A 41 -15.95 11.53 3.44
CA GLY A 41 -16.21 11.00 4.78
C GLY A 41 -15.20 9.96 5.25
N GLU A 42 -14.22 9.57 4.44
CA GLU A 42 -13.24 8.54 4.81
C GLU A 42 -12.02 9.07 5.58
N THR A 43 -11.81 10.38 5.69
CA THR A 43 -10.60 10.93 6.34
C THR A 43 -10.37 10.45 7.79
N PRO A 44 -11.41 10.22 8.64
CA PRO A 44 -11.19 9.59 9.93
C PRO A 44 -10.60 8.17 9.82
N THR A 45 -11.00 7.41 8.79
CA THR A 45 -10.43 6.07 8.54
C THR A 45 -8.95 6.12 8.18
N PHE A 46 -8.52 7.13 7.42
CA PHE A 46 -7.10 7.32 7.10
C PHE A 46 -6.28 7.65 8.35
N ILE A 47 -6.84 8.42 9.28
CA ILE A 47 -6.22 8.66 10.60
C ILE A 47 -6.11 7.34 11.39
N GLU A 48 -7.15 6.52 11.40
CA GLU A 48 -7.11 5.21 12.06
C GLU A 48 -6.12 4.25 11.41
N HIS A 49 -5.90 4.30 10.08
CA HIS A 49 -4.82 3.55 9.42
C HIS A 49 -3.45 3.99 9.94
N ILE A 50 -3.22 5.30 10.07
CA ILE A 50 -1.96 5.85 10.59
C ILE A 50 -1.73 5.38 12.04
N LYS A 51 -2.75 5.49 12.90
CA LYS A 51 -2.68 5.03 14.29
C LYS A 51 -2.37 3.54 14.39
N ALA A 52 -3.08 2.70 13.65
CA ALA A 52 -2.84 1.26 13.66
C ALA A 52 -1.41 0.89 13.21
N GLY A 53 -0.85 1.60 12.23
CA GLY A 53 0.55 1.45 11.84
C GLY A 53 1.53 1.85 12.96
N LEU A 54 1.26 2.96 13.65
CA LEU A 54 2.08 3.43 14.77
C LEU A 54 1.97 2.52 16.00
N GLU A 55 0.79 1.98 16.29
CA GLU A 55 0.58 0.99 17.36
C GLU A 55 1.35 -0.30 17.07
N ALA A 56 1.29 -0.81 15.83
CA ALA A 56 2.07 -1.97 15.41
C ALA A 56 3.59 -1.70 15.56
N LEU A 57 4.05 -0.48 15.24
CA LEU A 57 5.44 -0.06 15.39
C LEU A 57 5.87 0.07 16.86
N ALA A 58 4.96 0.50 17.74
CA ALA A 58 5.19 0.60 19.18
C ALA A 58 5.35 -0.79 19.82
N ASN A 59 4.57 -1.77 19.36
CA ASN A 59 4.52 -3.13 19.91
C ASN A 59 5.66 -4.04 19.44
N ASP A 60 6.47 -3.62 18.46
CA ASP A 60 7.59 -4.40 17.95
C ASP A 60 8.85 -3.55 17.76
N ARG A 61 9.88 -3.86 18.55
CA ARG A 61 11.17 -3.15 18.51
C ARG A 61 11.97 -3.44 17.25
N ARG A 62 11.66 -4.52 16.52
CA ARG A 62 12.31 -4.91 15.25
C ARG A 62 11.56 -4.36 14.04
N ALA A 63 10.45 -3.66 14.25
CA ALA A 63 9.62 -3.15 13.18
C ALA A 63 10.05 -1.78 12.68
N VAL A 64 9.79 -1.55 11.39
CA VAL A 64 9.84 -0.26 10.70
C VAL A 64 8.51 -0.02 10.02
N LEU A 65 8.02 1.21 10.11
CA LEU A 65 6.80 1.64 9.44
C LEU A 65 7.13 2.36 8.13
N ALA A 66 6.59 1.88 7.03
CA ALA A 66 6.54 2.59 5.77
C ALA A 66 5.15 3.21 5.58
N PHE A 67 5.07 4.54 5.50
CA PHE A 67 3.95 5.16 4.82
C PHE A 67 4.22 5.07 3.31
N SER A 68 3.23 4.61 2.55
CA SER A 68 3.42 4.25 1.15
C SER A 68 2.35 4.83 0.24
N GLY A 69 2.78 5.51 -0.82
CA GLY A 69 1.92 6.17 -1.79
C GLY A 69 2.54 7.46 -2.33
N GLY A 70 2.52 7.62 -3.64
CA GLY A 70 3.15 8.72 -4.37
C GLY A 70 2.28 9.97 -4.53
N PRO A 71 2.77 10.99 -5.25
CA PRO A 71 2.04 12.23 -5.50
C PRO A 71 1.05 12.04 -6.66
N THR A 72 -0.17 11.62 -6.33
CA THR A 72 -1.22 11.24 -7.29
C THR A 72 -2.05 12.42 -7.80
N TRP A 73 -1.88 13.63 -7.24
CA TRP A 73 -2.67 14.83 -7.53
C TRP A 73 -1.87 15.87 -8.32
N LYS A 74 -2.50 16.54 -9.29
CA LYS A 74 -1.84 17.57 -10.13
C LYS A 74 -1.59 18.87 -9.37
N GLU A 75 -2.38 19.10 -8.32
CA GLU A 75 -2.39 20.30 -7.50
C GLU A 75 -1.19 20.35 -6.54
N THR A 76 -0.54 19.21 -6.26
CA THR A 76 0.57 19.14 -5.32
C THR A 76 1.56 18.02 -5.64
N ARG A 77 2.85 18.27 -5.41
CA ARG A 77 3.90 17.24 -5.41
C ARG A 77 4.01 16.49 -4.08
N LEU A 78 3.21 16.86 -3.08
CA LEU A 78 3.15 16.14 -1.82
C LEU A 78 2.64 14.72 -2.08
N SER A 79 3.38 13.71 -1.67
CA SER A 79 2.98 12.31 -1.78
C SER A 79 1.99 11.94 -0.68
N GLU A 80 1.17 10.92 -0.92
CA GLU A 80 0.29 10.36 0.11
C GLU A 80 1.12 9.91 1.32
N ALA A 81 2.22 9.20 1.09
CA ALA A 81 3.14 8.73 2.12
C ALA A 81 3.68 9.85 3.02
N ARG A 82 4.21 10.92 2.41
CA ARG A 82 4.75 12.06 3.16
C ARG A 82 3.66 12.80 3.89
N SER A 83 2.47 12.94 3.29
CA SER A 83 1.34 13.58 3.97
C SER A 83 0.92 12.82 5.23
N TYR A 84 0.99 11.48 5.24
CA TYR A 84 0.68 10.65 6.41
C TYR A 84 1.77 10.77 7.47
N GLY A 85 3.05 10.79 7.07
CA GLY A 85 4.17 11.10 7.97
C GLY A 85 4.03 12.47 8.63
N ASN A 86 3.69 13.50 7.85
CA ASN A 86 3.43 14.85 8.35
C ASN A 86 2.30 14.86 9.37
N LEU A 87 1.20 14.17 9.07
CA LEU A 87 0.02 14.12 9.93
C LEU A 87 0.30 13.39 11.24
N ALA A 88 1.03 12.27 11.18
CA ALA A 88 1.49 11.56 12.36
C ALA A 88 2.33 12.47 13.25
N ALA A 89 3.33 13.15 12.67
CA ALA A 89 4.23 14.03 13.42
C ALA A 89 3.51 15.27 13.97
N ALA A 90 2.58 15.86 13.23
CA ALA A 90 1.78 17.00 13.67
C ALA A 90 0.80 16.67 14.81
N ASN A 91 0.52 15.39 15.03
CA ASN A 91 -0.30 14.88 16.14
C ASN A 91 0.54 14.20 17.23
N ASP A 92 1.85 14.48 17.31
CA ASP A 92 2.78 13.83 18.26
C ASP A 92 2.67 12.29 18.24
N TYR A 93 2.57 11.73 17.03
CA TYR A 93 2.39 10.31 16.76
C TYR A 93 1.19 9.69 17.49
N PHE A 94 0.17 10.50 17.79
CA PHE A 94 -1.03 10.13 18.54
C PHE A 94 -0.72 9.47 19.91
N GLY A 95 0.45 9.74 20.47
CA GLY A 95 0.93 9.13 21.72
C GLY A 95 1.34 7.66 21.60
N CYS A 96 1.35 7.07 20.40
CA CYS A 96 1.73 5.66 20.19
C CYS A 96 3.23 5.41 20.36
N ILE A 97 4.06 6.36 19.91
CA ILE A 97 5.52 6.32 20.05
C ILE A 97 6.04 7.67 20.56
N PRO A 98 7.19 7.72 21.26
CA PRO A 98 7.76 9.00 21.67
C PRO A 98 8.13 9.84 20.44
N PRO A 99 7.99 11.18 20.50
CA PRO A 99 8.50 12.07 19.47
C PRO A 99 10.00 11.83 19.24
N SER A 100 10.46 11.99 17.99
CA SER A 100 11.89 11.87 17.69
C SER A 100 12.67 12.92 18.48
N GLY A 101 13.55 12.48 19.39
CA GLY A 101 14.57 13.34 20.01
C GLY A 101 15.78 13.60 19.09
N GLU A 102 15.83 12.92 17.95
CA GLU A 102 16.91 13.04 16.97
C GLU A 102 16.57 14.11 15.93
N THR A 103 17.51 15.05 15.76
CA THR A 103 17.46 16.12 14.76
C THR A 103 17.77 15.55 13.37
N VAL A 104 16.76 15.02 12.69
CA VAL A 104 16.86 14.76 11.25
C VAL A 104 16.61 16.08 10.51
N GLU A 105 17.32 16.34 9.41
CA GLU A 105 17.05 17.51 8.58
C GLU A 105 15.56 17.53 8.16
N ALA A 106 14.91 18.65 8.45
CA ALA A 106 13.54 18.91 8.06
C ALA A 106 13.44 18.86 6.52
N HIS A 107 12.56 18.02 5.99
CA HIS A 107 12.30 17.99 4.56
C HIS A 107 11.50 19.26 4.16
N PRO A 108 11.71 19.86 2.98
CA PRO A 108 11.00 21.08 2.57
C PRO A 108 9.46 20.98 2.61
N LEU A 109 8.94 19.76 2.45
CA LEU A 109 7.51 19.42 2.54
C LEU A 109 7.13 18.65 3.82
N SER A 110 8.08 18.40 4.74
CA SER A 110 7.86 17.80 6.08
C SER A 110 8.78 18.51 7.07
N PRO A 111 8.38 19.68 7.60
CA PRO A 111 9.24 20.47 8.48
C PRO A 111 9.46 19.79 9.85
N ILE A 112 8.71 18.73 10.15
CA ILE A 112 8.83 17.96 11.39
C ILE A 112 9.67 16.70 11.09
N PRO A 113 10.78 16.48 11.82
CA PRO A 113 11.56 15.24 11.72
C PRO A 113 10.72 14.01 12.07
N LEU A 114 10.82 12.97 11.24
CA LEU A 114 10.18 11.68 11.49
C LEU A 114 11.04 10.81 12.40
N SER A 115 10.41 9.91 13.16
CA SER A 115 11.11 8.84 13.87
C SER A 115 12.00 8.03 12.90
N THR A 116 13.20 7.63 13.34
CA THR A 116 14.13 6.82 12.53
C THR A 116 13.61 5.42 12.19
N ARG A 117 12.56 4.96 12.89
CA ARG A 117 11.82 3.73 12.57
C ARG A 117 10.66 3.95 11.59
N ILE A 118 10.54 5.13 11.00
CA ILE A 118 9.58 5.46 9.95
C ILE A 118 10.35 5.78 8.67
N ILE A 119 9.96 5.13 7.58
CA ILE A 119 10.42 5.45 6.22
C ILE A 119 9.24 5.92 5.37
N LEU A 120 9.53 6.67 4.32
CA LEU A 120 8.55 7.13 3.35
C LEU A 120 8.82 6.44 2.01
N GLU A 121 7.80 5.78 1.48
CA GLU A 121 7.79 5.22 0.14
C GLU A 121 6.88 6.11 -0.73
N GLU A 122 7.48 6.91 -1.61
CA GLU A 122 6.77 7.98 -2.34
C GLU A 122 6.64 7.70 -3.85
N GLN A 123 6.92 6.48 -4.29
CA GLN A 123 6.85 6.05 -5.69
C GLN A 123 5.57 5.31 -6.05
N ALA A 124 4.91 4.66 -5.08
CA ALA A 124 3.76 3.82 -5.35
C ALA A 124 2.55 4.58 -5.88
N LEU A 125 2.08 4.19 -7.06
CA LEU A 125 0.90 4.79 -7.68
C LEU A 125 -0.30 3.85 -7.66
N ASP A 126 -0.17 2.65 -7.08
CA ASP A 126 -1.24 1.68 -6.92
C ASP A 126 -0.99 0.74 -5.72
N SER A 127 -1.97 -0.11 -5.42
CA SER A 127 -1.92 -1.00 -4.27
C SER A 127 -0.86 -2.10 -4.36
N TYR A 128 -0.47 -2.52 -5.57
CA TYR A 128 0.58 -3.54 -5.74
C TYR A 128 1.94 -2.92 -5.41
N TYR A 129 2.20 -1.74 -5.96
CA TYR A 129 3.41 -0.99 -5.70
C TYR A 129 3.50 -0.43 -4.28
N ASN A 130 2.37 -0.19 -3.60
CA ASN A 130 2.42 0.12 -2.18
C ASN A 130 3.14 -0.97 -1.38
N VAL A 131 2.97 -2.23 -1.77
CA VAL A 131 3.65 -3.37 -1.13
C VAL A 131 5.08 -3.49 -1.65
N LEU A 132 5.25 -3.63 -2.98
CA LEU A 132 6.56 -3.92 -3.58
C LEU A 132 7.58 -2.82 -3.33
N PHE A 133 7.24 -1.55 -3.55
CA PHE A 133 8.19 -0.46 -3.31
C PHE A 133 8.50 -0.30 -1.82
N SER A 134 7.58 -0.62 -0.91
CA SER A 134 7.85 -0.58 0.53
C SER A 134 8.87 -1.65 0.94
N ILE A 135 8.75 -2.86 0.38
CA ILE A 135 9.72 -3.95 0.59
C ILE A 135 11.10 -3.52 0.08
N ILE A 136 11.16 -2.94 -1.12
CA ILE A 136 12.42 -2.44 -1.72
C ILE A 136 12.99 -1.26 -0.91
N ALA A 137 12.15 -0.32 -0.46
CA ALA A 137 12.58 0.81 0.36
C ALA A 137 13.16 0.35 1.70
N PHE A 138 12.57 -0.67 2.31
CA PHE A 138 13.12 -1.32 3.51
C PHE A 138 14.49 -1.91 3.23
N TRP A 139 14.63 -2.74 2.19
CA TRP A 139 15.94 -3.31 1.84
C TRP A 139 16.97 -2.23 1.49
N ARG A 140 16.57 -1.19 0.76
CA ARG A 140 17.44 -0.06 0.45
C ARG A 140 17.97 0.61 1.72
N ARG A 141 17.13 0.73 2.75
CA ARG A 141 17.51 1.37 4.02
C ARG A 141 18.36 0.48 4.93
N PHE A 142 18.04 -0.80 5.03
CA PHE A 142 18.61 -1.71 6.03
C PHE A 142 19.54 -2.78 5.44
N GLN A 143 19.61 -2.89 4.11
CA GLN A 143 20.38 -3.88 3.35
C GLN A 143 20.05 -5.33 3.75
N THR A 144 18.81 -5.57 4.22
CA THR A 144 18.24 -6.85 4.61
C THR A 144 16.76 -6.86 4.17
N TRP A 145 16.23 -8.01 3.75
CA TRP A 145 14.81 -8.13 3.39
C TRP A 145 13.96 -8.29 4.66
N PRO A 146 12.71 -7.79 4.70
CA PRO A 146 11.83 -8.05 5.83
C PRO A 146 11.46 -9.54 5.88
N GLU A 147 11.53 -10.15 7.06
CA GLU A 147 11.07 -11.51 7.32
C GLU A 147 9.56 -11.55 7.57
N LYS A 148 8.97 -10.43 8.00
CA LYS A 148 7.56 -10.29 8.34
C LYS A 148 6.98 -9.02 7.73
N LEU A 149 5.75 -9.11 7.23
CA LEU A 149 4.96 -7.96 6.79
C LEU A 149 3.72 -7.77 7.67
N THR A 150 3.37 -6.51 7.94
CA THR A 150 2.04 -6.13 8.41
C THR A 150 1.51 -5.03 7.51
N VAL A 151 0.44 -5.26 6.77
CA VAL A 151 -0.17 -4.23 5.91
C VAL A 151 -1.42 -3.66 6.57
N VAL A 152 -1.50 -2.34 6.64
CA VAL A 152 -2.64 -1.57 7.14
C VAL A 152 -3.32 -0.87 5.97
N SER A 153 -4.59 -1.20 5.72
CA SER A 153 -5.39 -0.59 4.66
C SER A 153 -6.89 -0.86 4.89
N HIS A 154 -7.73 -0.53 3.92
CA HIS A 154 -9.16 -0.85 3.95
C HIS A 154 -9.37 -2.36 4.07
N ALA A 155 -10.27 -2.82 4.94
CA ALA A 155 -10.48 -4.25 5.17
C ALA A 155 -10.94 -4.99 3.90
N PHE A 156 -11.77 -4.36 3.06
CA PHE A 156 -12.20 -4.94 1.78
C PHE A 156 -11.05 -5.16 0.76
N LYS A 157 -9.85 -4.62 0.99
CA LYS A 157 -8.67 -4.85 0.13
C LYS A 157 -7.84 -6.05 0.56
N LYS A 158 -8.17 -6.71 1.69
CA LYS A 158 -7.34 -7.78 2.27
C LYS A 158 -7.01 -8.85 1.24
N ALA A 159 -8.01 -9.41 0.57
CA ALA A 159 -7.79 -10.45 -0.43
C ALA A 159 -6.87 -9.94 -1.55
N ARG A 160 -7.18 -8.79 -2.16
CA ARG A 160 -6.32 -8.17 -3.20
C ARG A 160 -4.87 -8.00 -2.73
N ILE A 161 -4.64 -7.51 -1.52
CA ILE A 161 -3.29 -7.22 -1.03
C ILE A 161 -2.56 -8.50 -0.64
N VAL A 162 -3.19 -9.40 0.09
CA VAL A 162 -2.55 -10.59 0.63
C VAL A 162 -2.50 -11.68 -0.42
N ASP A 163 -3.65 -12.21 -0.85
CA ASP A 163 -3.68 -13.42 -1.68
C ASP A 163 -3.44 -13.14 -3.17
N ALA A 164 -3.51 -11.88 -3.63
CA ALA A 164 -3.05 -11.49 -4.97
C ALA A 164 -1.68 -10.80 -4.94
N HIS A 165 -1.52 -9.61 -4.36
CA HIS A 165 -0.25 -8.88 -4.48
C HIS A 165 0.92 -9.55 -3.77
N CYS A 166 0.78 -9.95 -2.50
CA CYS A 166 1.89 -10.61 -1.79
C CYS A 166 2.25 -11.95 -2.45
N ALA A 167 1.24 -12.69 -2.91
CA ALA A 167 1.43 -13.93 -3.66
C ALA A 167 2.17 -13.70 -4.99
N ALA A 168 1.76 -12.69 -5.77
CA ALA A 168 2.38 -12.32 -7.03
C ALA A 168 3.81 -11.81 -6.85
N ILE A 169 4.05 -11.01 -5.80
CA ILE A 169 5.39 -10.58 -5.41
C ILE A 169 6.23 -11.83 -5.10
N GLY A 170 5.65 -12.82 -4.43
CA GLY A 170 6.26 -14.08 -4.01
C GLY A 170 6.55 -14.13 -2.51
N PHE A 171 6.03 -13.18 -1.71
CA PHE A 171 6.28 -13.09 -0.27
C PHE A 171 5.55 -14.20 0.49
N PRO A 172 6.17 -14.89 1.48
CA PRO A 172 5.55 -15.97 2.23
C PRO A 172 4.28 -15.49 2.95
N LEU A 173 3.11 -15.98 2.55
CA LEU A 173 1.82 -15.48 3.02
C LEU A 173 1.61 -15.73 4.53
N GLU A 174 2.21 -16.79 5.06
CA GLU A 174 2.25 -17.11 6.49
C GLU A 174 2.99 -16.06 7.33
N HIS A 175 3.81 -15.22 6.68
CA HIS A 175 4.54 -14.12 7.30
C HIS A 175 3.86 -12.76 7.07
N VAL A 176 2.68 -12.74 6.45
CA VAL A 176 1.90 -11.52 6.19
C VAL A 176 0.74 -11.41 7.18
N ASN A 177 0.76 -10.33 7.98
CA ASN A 177 -0.39 -9.88 8.74
C ASN A 177 -1.12 -8.75 8.01
N TYR A 178 -2.41 -8.62 8.27
CA TYR A 178 -3.24 -7.57 7.69
C TYR A 178 -4.15 -6.93 8.74
N VAL A 179 -4.06 -5.61 8.87
CA VAL A 179 -4.93 -4.80 9.72
C VAL A 179 -5.90 -4.04 8.82
N GLY A 180 -7.13 -4.54 8.74
CA GLY A 180 -8.19 -3.97 7.90
C GLY A 180 -9.07 -3.00 8.68
N ILE A 181 -9.18 -1.75 8.22
CA ILE A 181 -10.07 -0.75 8.83
C ILE A 181 -10.88 -0.06 7.72
N ASN A 182 -12.20 -0.17 7.78
CA ASN A 182 -13.11 0.40 6.80
C ASN A 182 -13.77 1.69 7.31
N PRO A 183 -14.17 2.61 6.42
CA PRO A 183 -15.09 3.67 6.81
C PRO A 183 -16.46 3.10 7.18
N PRO A 184 -17.21 3.77 8.07
CA PRO A 184 -18.49 3.26 8.56
C PRO A 184 -19.58 3.19 7.48
N ASN A 185 -19.45 3.98 6.41
CA ASN A 185 -20.48 4.14 5.37
C ASN A 185 -20.09 3.46 4.04
N LEU A 186 -19.41 2.31 4.08
CA LEU A 186 -19.10 1.58 2.86
C LEU A 186 -20.37 1.15 2.12
N PRO A 187 -20.35 1.16 0.77
CA PRO A 187 -21.40 0.54 -0.01
C PRO A 187 -21.60 -0.94 0.38
N PRO A 188 -22.84 -1.44 0.50
CA PRO A 188 -23.10 -2.82 0.91
C PRO A 188 -22.38 -3.89 0.08
N TRP A 189 -22.24 -3.65 -1.23
CA TRP A 189 -21.55 -4.57 -2.13
C TRP A 189 -20.04 -4.68 -1.82
N LEU A 190 -19.42 -3.61 -1.33
CA LEU A 190 -17.99 -3.58 -1.00
C LEU A 190 -17.71 -4.24 0.36
N LEU A 191 -18.66 -4.12 1.29
CA LEU A 191 -18.66 -4.91 2.52
C LEU A 191 -18.79 -6.40 2.21
N ALA A 192 -19.73 -6.79 1.34
CA ALA A 192 -19.90 -8.18 0.93
C ALA A 192 -18.64 -8.74 0.25
N ALA A 193 -17.92 -7.93 -0.53
CA ALA A 193 -16.69 -8.33 -1.20
C ALA A 193 -15.51 -8.62 -0.24
N GLN A 194 -15.54 -8.11 1.00
CA GLN A 194 -14.48 -8.30 1.98
C GLN A 194 -14.28 -9.77 2.37
N ASP A 195 -15.37 -10.53 2.44
CA ASP A 195 -15.37 -11.92 2.91
C ASP A 195 -15.35 -12.93 1.76
N LEU A 196 -15.29 -12.46 0.51
CA LEU A 196 -15.25 -13.32 -0.67
C LEU A 196 -13.82 -13.84 -0.92
N PRO A 197 -13.64 -15.17 -1.09
CA PRO A 197 -12.37 -15.74 -1.52
C PRO A 197 -11.95 -15.19 -2.89
N ILE A 198 -10.65 -15.00 -3.14
CA ILE A 198 -10.14 -14.57 -4.46
C ILE A 198 -10.63 -15.46 -5.60
N SER A 199 -10.78 -16.77 -5.35
CA SER A 199 -11.26 -17.72 -6.36
C SER A 199 -12.65 -17.36 -6.90
N THR A 200 -13.49 -16.69 -6.09
CA THR A 200 -14.84 -16.27 -6.50
C THR A 200 -14.84 -15.06 -7.44
N ALA A 201 -13.72 -14.32 -7.54
CA ALA A 201 -13.54 -13.21 -8.47
C ALA A 201 -13.10 -13.65 -9.87
N SER A 202 -12.91 -14.96 -10.09
CA SER A 202 -12.57 -15.50 -11.42
C SER A 202 -13.82 -15.50 -12.32
N PRO A 203 -13.73 -14.96 -13.55
CA PRO A 203 -14.88 -14.84 -14.46
C PRO A 203 -15.49 -16.18 -14.88
N ASP A 204 -14.79 -17.31 -14.66
CA ASP A 204 -15.25 -18.65 -15.00
C ASP A 204 -16.25 -19.25 -13.99
N ASN A 205 -16.43 -18.63 -12.82
CA ASN A 205 -17.38 -19.10 -11.79
C ASN A 205 -18.82 -18.63 -12.08
N ASN A 206 -19.38 -19.11 -13.20
CA ASN A 206 -20.81 -19.06 -13.44
C ASN A 206 -21.53 -20.09 -12.55
N VAL A 207 -21.82 -19.71 -11.30
CA VAL A 207 -22.77 -20.46 -10.47
C VAL A 207 -24.15 -20.31 -11.10
N THR A 208 -24.54 -21.34 -11.85
CA THR A 208 -25.87 -21.46 -12.44
C THR A 208 -26.81 -22.00 -11.35
N THR A 209 -27.48 -21.10 -10.63
CA THR A 209 -28.66 -21.46 -9.82
C THR A 209 -29.78 -20.49 -10.16
N GLY A 210 -30.82 -21.03 -10.76
CA GLY A 210 -31.82 -20.27 -11.50
C GLY A 210 -32.95 -19.65 -10.70
N THR A 211 -33.98 -19.34 -11.50
CA THR A 211 -35.31 -18.76 -11.23
C THR A 211 -35.36 -17.24 -11.03
N GLU A 212 -36.19 -16.62 -11.87
CA GLU A 212 -36.45 -15.20 -12.05
C GLU A 212 -36.86 -14.48 -10.75
N CYS A 213 -36.32 -13.28 -10.51
CA CYS A 213 -37.08 -12.05 -10.26
C CYS A 213 -36.16 -10.84 -9.93
N ASP A 214 -36.59 -9.68 -10.41
CA ASP A 214 -36.11 -8.29 -10.22
C ASP A 214 -34.86 -7.82 -10.98
N GLU A 215 -35.08 -6.98 -12.01
CA GLU A 215 -34.06 -6.23 -12.76
C GLU A 215 -33.15 -5.39 -11.83
N LYS A 216 -33.71 -4.90 -10.71
CA LYS A 216 -32.96 -4.21 -9.64
C LYS A 216 -31.92 -5.12 -8.97
N SER A 217 -32.27 -6.38 -8.73
CA SER A 217 -31.39 -7.41 -8.16
C SER A 217 -30.31 -7.83 -9.15
N ALA A 218 -30.62 -7.85 -10.46
CA ALA A 218 -29.65 -8.13 -11.51
C ALA A 218 -28.65 -6.98 -11.70
N GLU A 219 -29.09 -5.72 -11.64
CA GLU A 219 -28.23 -4.54 -11.76
C GLU A 219 -27.35 -4.34 -10.51
N GLU A 220 -27.88 -4.60 -9.32
CA GLU A 220 -27.11 -4.65 -8.07
C GLU A 220 -26.05 -5.77 -8.11
N LYS A 221 -26.40 -6.97 -8.60
CA LYS A 221 -25.44 -8.06 -8.82
C LYS A 221 -24.40 -7.71 -9.89
N ALA A 222 -24.80 -7.05 -10.99
CA ALA A 222 -23.87 -6.64 -12.03
C ALA A 222 -22.92 -5.52 -11.57
N ASN A 223 -23.40 -4.58 -10.76
CA ASN A 223 -22.57 -3.56 -10.12
C ASN A 223 -21.64 -4.19 -9.07
N MET A 224 -22.10 -5.18 -8.32
CA MET A 224 -21.29 -5.95 -7.40
C MET A 224 -20.18 -6.72 -8.13
N MET A 225 -20.50 -7.40 -9.24
CA MET A 225 -19.50 -8.13 -10.04
C MET A 225 -18.53 -7.20 -10.76
N ARG A 226 -18.98 -6.04 -11.28
CA ARG A 226 -18.08 -5.00 -11.82
C ARG A 226 -17.15 -4.44 -10.74
N GLY A 227 -17.68 -4.18 -9.55
CA GLY A 227 -16.91 -3.74 -8.39
C GLY A 227 -15.89 -4.79 -7.93
N VAL A 228 -16.27 -6.07 -7.87
CA VAL A 228 -15.36 -7.19 -7.50
C VAL A 228 -14.28 -7.40 -8.57
N ALA A 229 -14.61 -7.28 -9.86
CA ALA A 229 -13.64 -7.35 -10.95
C ALA A 229 -12.67 -6.15 -10.96
N GLU A 230 -13.15 -4.95 -10.65
CA GLU A 230 -12.28 -3.79 -10.36
C GLU A 230 -11.45 -4.00 -9.08
N VAL A 231 -11.98 -4.78 -8.13
CA VAL A 231 -11.38 -4.96 -6.82
C VAL A 231 -10.33 -6.06 -6.79
N ILE A 232 -10.42 -7.12 -7.59
CA ILE A 232 -9.44 -8.22 -7.59
C ILE A 232 -9.18 -8.74 -9.00
N GLY A 233 -10.23 -8.88 -9.83
CA GLY A 233 -10.17 -9.61 -11.11
C GLY A 233 -9.02 -9.21 -12.05
N GLN A 234 -8.79 -7.90 -12.25
CA GLN A 234 -7.69 -7.44 -13.11
C GLN A 234 -6.30 -7.89 -12.63
N TRP A 235 -6.12 -8.04 -11.32
CA TRP A 235 -4.85 -8.48 -10.73
C TRP A 235 -4.67 -10.00 -10.73
N ILE A 236 -5.74 -10.77 -10.93
CA ILE A 236 -5.61 -12.23 -11.17
C ILE A 236 -5.02 -12.46 -12.56
N GLU A 237 -5.50 -11.72 -13.57
CA GLU A 237 -5.07 -11.85 -14.96
C GLU A 237 -3.71 -11.18 -15.22
N ASP A 238 -3.41 -10.10 -14.49
CA ASP A 238 -2.15 -9.35 -14.57
C ASP A 238 -1.54 -9.15 -13.17
N PRO A 239 -0.92 -10.20 -12.58
CA PRO A 239 -0.45 -10.21 -11.20
C PRO A 239 0.58 -9.14 -10.85
N HIS A 240 1.35 -8.68 -11.83
CA HIS A 240 2.35 -7.63 -11.66
C HIS A 240 1.87 -6.24 -12.14
N GLY A 241 0.63 -6.13 -12.64
CA GLY A 241 0.07 -4.88 -13.14
C GLY A 241 0.87 -4.27 -14.29
N THR A 242 1.37 -5.10 -15.20
CA THR A 242 2.22 -4.71 -16.34
C THR A 242 1.45 -4.58 -17.65
N GLY A 243 0.24 -5.13 -17.72
CA GLY A 243 -0.66 -5.03 -18.85
C GLY A 243 -1.26 -3.63 -19.01
N ASP A 244 -1.75 -3.34 -20.23
CA ASP A 244 -2.16 -2.00 -20.65
C ASP A 244 -3.21 -1.34 -19.73
N ALA A 245 -4.14 -2.13 -19.19
CA ALA A 245 -5.21 -1.60 -18.33
C ALA A 245 -4.66 -1.08 -16.99
N LEU A 246 -3.89 -1.89 -16.27
CA LEU A 246 -3.35 -1.52 -14.96
C LEU A 246 -2.20 -0.51 -15.10
N ALA A 247 -1.30 -0.71 -16.08
CA ALA A 247 -0.26 0.25 -16.40
C ALA A 247 -0.84 1.60 -16.87
N GLY A 248 -1.93 1.59 -17.64
CA GLY A 248 -2.66 2.79 -18.05
C GLY A 248 -3.24 3.57 -16.86
N LYS A 249 -3.91 2.88 -15.93
CA LYS A 249 -4.39 3.48 -14.67
C LYS A 249 -3.25 4.07 -13.84
N ARG A 250 -2.08 3.42 -13.83
CA ARG A 250 -0.89 3.91 -13.14
C ARG A 250 -0.35 5.19 -13.78
N ARG A 251 -0.19 5.22 -15.11
CA ARG A 251 0.25 6.41 -15.86
C ARG A 251 -0.69 7.60 -15.65
N ALA A 252 -2.01 7.36 -15.64
CA ALA A 252 -3.00 8.41 -15.38
C ALA A 252 -2.86 9.05 -13.98
N ARG A 253 -2.37 8.27 -12.99
CA ARG A 253 -2.08 8.72 -11.62
C ARG A 253 -0.66 9.26 -11.44
N ASN A 254 0.12 9.43 -12.51
CA ASN A 254 1.50 9.93 -12.44
C ASN A 254 1.66 11.34 -13.04
N PRO A 255 0.99 12.37 -12.51
CA PRO A 255 1.06 13.72 -13.09
C PRO A 255 2.47 14.34 -13.01
N TRP A 256 3.35 13.80 -12.17
CA TRP A 256 4.68 14.34 -11.91
C TRP A 256 5.82 13.51 -12.51
N GLY A 257 5.51 12.46 -13.27
CA GLY A 257 6.52 11.61 -13.90
C GLY A 257 7.45 10.92 -12.89
N VAL A 258 6.91 10.53 -11.72
CA VAL A 258 7.65 9.79 -10.71
C VAL A 258 8.14 8.48 -11.30
N SER A 259 9.44 8.20 -11.13
CA SER A 259 10.07 6.98 -11.62
C SER A 259 9.33 5.74 -11.11
N GLN A 260 8.99 4.84 -12.02
CA GLN A 260 8.46 3.52 -11.70
C GLN A 260 9.53 2.43 -11.89
N LYS A 261 10.81 2.81 -11.76
CA LYS A 261 11.91 1.84 -11.63
C LYS A 261 11.95 1.29 -10.21
N LEU A 262 12.22 -0.01 -10.08
CA LEU A 262 12.39 -0.69 -8.81
C LEU A 262 13.73 -0.31 -8.18
N PHE A 263 14.77 -0.18 -9.00
CA PHE A 263 16.13 0.17 -8.58
C PHE A 263 16.67 1.40 -9.29
N SER A 264 17.52 2.16 -8.60
CA SER A 264 18.15 3.37 -9.11
C SER A 264 19.36 3.10 -10.01
N SER A 265 19.98 1.92 -9.87
CA SER A 265 21.11 1.48 -10.67
C SER A 265 21.15 -0.05 -10.84
N ASP A 266 21.90 -0.50 -11.84
CA ASP A 266 22.15 -1.93 -12.07
C ASP A 266 22.90 -2.58 -10.89
N ASP A 267 23.81 -1.84 -10.25
CA ASP A 267 24.52 -2.31 -9.05
C ASP A 267 23.56 -2.51 -7.86
N GLU A 268 22.61 -1.60 -7.67
CA GLU A 268 21.59 -1.73 -6.62
C GLU A 268 20.72 -2.96 -6.89
N ARG A 269 20.24 -3.12 -8.13
CA ARG A 269 19.48 -4.30 -8.56
C ARG A 269 20.27 -5.58 -8.31
N ALA A 270 21.53 -5.64 -8.72
CA ALA A 270 22.38 -6.82 -8.55
C ALA A 270 22.58 -7.18 -7.07
N ARG A 271 22.80 -6.19 -6.19
CA ARG A 271 22.90 -6.43 -4.74
C ARG A 271 21.60 -6.91 -4.10
N SER A 272 20.45 -6.52 -4.66
CA SER A 272 19.14 -6.91 -4.14
C SER A 272 18.88 -8.41 -4.33
N GLY A 273 19.41 -9.00 -5.40
CA GLY A 273 19.10 -10.37 -5.79
C GLY A 273 17.71 -10.55 -6.40
N LEU A 274 16.93 -9.48 -6.61
CA LEU A 274 15.66 -9.54 -7.33
C LEU A 274 15.90 -9.55 -8.85
N GLU A 275 15.21 -10.46 -9.52
CA GLU A 275 15.14 -10.51 -10.98
C GLU A 275 14.02 -9.58 -11.48
N THR A 276 14.39 -8.63 -12.32
CA THR A 276 13.48 -7.63 -12.88
C THR A 276 13.63 -7.52 -14.38
N VAL A 277 12.61 -6.97 -15.03
CA VAL A 277 12.58 -6.69 -16.47
C VAL A 277 12.19 -5.23 -16.69
N PHE A 278 12.79 -4.61 -17.70
CA PHE A 278 12.34 -3.30 -18.18
C PHE A 278 11.25 -3.48 -19.24
N LEU A 279 10.15 -2.78 -19.06
CA LEU A 279 9.05 -2.71 -20.03
C LEU A 279 9.35 -1.67 -21.11
N VAL A 280 8.59 -1.72 -22.21
CA VAL A 280 8.74 -0.80 -23.34
C VAL A 280 8.60 0.67 -22.93
N ASP A 281 7.78 0.96 -21.91
CA ASP A 281 7.58 2.32 -21.40
C ASP A 281 8.65 2.77 -20.38
N GLY A 282 9.70 1.97 -20.15
CA GLY A 282 10.80 2.26 -19.24
C GLY A 282 10.52 1.95 -17.76
N THR A 283 9.31 1.46 -17.45
CA THR A 283 8.97 0.91 -16.12
C THR A 283 9.77 -0.36 -15.85
N GLU A 284 10.11 -0.60 -14.60
CA GLU A 284 10.74 -1.85 -14.17
C GLU A 284 9.73 -2.69 -13.39
N ALA A 285 9.65 -3.98 -13.71
CA ALA A 285 8.75 -4.93 -13.06
C ALA A 285 9.51 -6.17 -12.58
N LEU A 286 8.95 -6.90 -11.62
CA LEU A 286 9.47 -8.22 -11.27
C LEU A 286 9.38 -9.16 -12.48
N SER A 287 10.37 -10.03 -12.65
CA SER A 287 10.28 -11.13 -13.62
C SER A 287 9.12 -12.05 -13.26
N SER A 288 8.31 -12.44 -14.24
CA SER A 288 7.23 -13.43 -14.07
C SER A 288 7.75 -14.87 -13.93
N THR A 289 9.03 -15.10 -14.22
CA THR A 289 9.70 -16.41 -14.12
C THR A 289 11.04 -16.24 -13.40
N PRO A 290 11.04 -15.81 -12.12
CA PRO A 290 12.28 -15.59 -11.41
C PRO A 290 12.97 -16.94 -11.14
N THR A 291 14.28 -17.01 -11.34
CA THR A 291 15.06 -18.19 -10.96
C THR A 291 15.35 -18.26 -9.46
N ARG A 292 15.22 -17.13 -8.74
CA ARG A 292 15.33 -17.02 -7.28
C ARG A 292 14.31 -16.05 -6.70
N ILE A 293 13.89 -16.30 -5.46
CA ILE A 293 13.02 -15.40 -4.69
C ILE A 293 13.82 -14.91 -3.47
N ALA A 294 14.20 -13.63 -3.49
CA ALA A 294 15.24 -13.09 -2.59
C ALA A 294 14.90 -13.11 -1.08
N TRP A 295 13.61 -13.25 -0.73
CA TRP A 295 13.15 -13.35 0.66
C TRP A 295 12.80 -14.79 1.09
N VAL A 296 13.12 -15.81 0.26
CA VAL A 296 12.95 -17.25 0.57
C VAL A 296 14.30 -17.93 0.87
N GLU A 297 15.41 -17.39 0.34
CA GLU A 297 16.75 -17.93 0.59
C GLU A 297 17.38 -17.31 1.85
N ARG A 298 17.20 -17.97 3.00
CA ARG A 298 18.14 -17.96 4.14
C ARG A 298 18.21 -19.33 4.79
#